data_AF-A0A7V3PPL1-F1
#
_entry.id   AF-A0A7V3PPL1-F1
#
_cell.length_a   1.000
_cell.length_b   1.000
_cell.length_c   1.000
_cell.angle_alpha   90.00
_cell.angle_beta   90.00
_cell.angle_gamma   90.00
#
_symmetry.space_group_name_H-M   'P 1'
#
loop_
_entity.id
_entity.type
_entity.pdbx_description
1 polymer ?
#
loop_
_entity_poly.entity_id
_entity_poly.type
_entity_poly.pdbx_seq_one_letter_code
_entity_poly.pdbx_strand_id
1 'polypeptide(L)'
;MLLVEPRVMPPLDAEFRPAVLSMRAYGELVRQVGGTLLRIAVGRDDMTSVFDAHVLEMPTAAAEDTDWFVERLAKSLLWIWGGSRLIVGGPLAIGECLARLYAPGGPRAFDAEVMEAIYGQPFSVLAVGPDALPAPKQQSLVFSRRLDGCRIGLDLGGTDRKVVAVRDGEVVYAEEMPWDPKPQPDPSYHHAGIQEALEAAAAHLPRVDAIGISAAGVYCGNGVRLSSLFRGVPKDLFHSRVANLFMQLASEWGVPLVVANDGDVAALAGSMSLGANAVLGLALGTSLAAGYVDEDGNITGWLNELGSVPVDWRPDAPAERWSGDAGTGGEYLCQDTVVRLADSVGLLCRGSLPAAQGLRQVQEMAARGDARAVAVMESVGCYLGYSVAFFAEFYPARHVLLLGRVMSGEGGLIVLRKAQEVIATEFPELQRRLTLHLPDEWTRRLGQAVAAASLPDLRVG
;
A
#
# COMPACT_ATOMS: atom_id res chain seq x y z
N MET A 1 3.90 -5.79 -26.82
CA MET A 1 3.24 -5.24 -25.61
C MET A 1 2.60 -3.91 -25.99
N LEU A 2 1.35 -3.64 -25.57
CA LEU A 2 0.62 -2.42 -25.94
C LEU A 2 0.98 -1.24 -25.02
N LEU A 3 2.15 -0.66 -25.23
CA LEU A 3 2.58 0.55 -24.53
C LEU A 3 2.00 1.81 -25.17
N VAL A 4 1.46 2.69 -24.33
CA VAL A 4 0.83 3.94 -24.77
C VAL A 4 1.60 5.13 -24.22
N GLU A 5 1.89 6.10 -25.08
CA GLU A 5 2.45 7.38 -24.68
C GLU A 5 1.38 8.23 -23.97
N PRO A 6 1.65 8.74 -22.76
CA PRO A 6 0.69 9.58 -22.05
C PRO A 6 0.51 10.96 -22.71
N ARG A 7 -0.71 11.50 -22.68
CA ARG A 7 -0.99 12.88 -23.14
C ARG A 7 -0.36 13.93 -22.22
N VAL A 8 -0.26 13.63 -20.93
CA VAL A 8 0.41 14.48 -19.94
C VAL A 8 1.72 13.80 -19.54
N MET A 9 2.79 14.17 -20.24
CA MET A 9 4.11 13.59 -20.01
C MET A 9 4.72 14.09 -18.68
N PRO A 10 5.38 13.23 -17.88
CA PRO A 10 6.25 13.69 -16.81
C PRO A 10 7.43 14.47 -17.43
N PRO A 11 7.66 15.75 -17.04
CA PRO A 11 8.66 16.61 -17.68
C PRO A 11 10.08 16.03 -17.74
N LEU A 12 10.44 15.15 -16.79
CA LEU A 12 11.78 14.58 -16.65
C LEU A 12 11.87 13.08 -16.99
N ASP A 13 10.83 12.48 -17.59
CA ASP A 13 10.81 11.05 -17.95
C ASP A 13 9.95 10.76 -19.18
N ALA A 14 10.44 11.13 -20.37
CA ALA A 14 9.71 10.96 -21.63
C ALA A 14 9.39 9.48 -22.00
N GLU A 15 10.03 8.53 -21.33
CA GLU A 15 9.87 7.10 -21.60
C GLU A 15 8.81 6.44 -20.71
N PHE A 16 8.24 7.14 -19.72
CA PHE A 16 7.19 6.61 -18.86
C PHE A 16 6.01 6.04 -19.67
N ARG A 17 5.58 4.81 -19.35
CA ARG A 17 4.43 4.13 -19.99
C ARG A 17 3.44 3.65 -18.93
N PRO A 18 2.43 4.48 -18.58
CA PRO A 18 1.49 4.15 -17.52
C PRO A 18 0.77 2.81 -17.72
N ALA A 19 0.74 1.99 -16.67
CA ALA A 19 0.03 0.72 -16.63
C ALA A 19 -1.44 0.86 -17.04
N VAL A 20 -2.14 1.86 -16.50
CA VAL A 20 -3.56 2.13 -16.78
C VAL A 20 -3.86 2.39 -18.26
N LEU A 21 -2.96 3.07 -18.98
CA LEU A 21 -3.16 3.32 -20.41
C LEU A 21 -2.97 2.05 -21.23
N SER A 22 -1.99 1.23 -20.86
CA SER A 22 -1.73 -0.06 -21.50
C SER A 22 -2.89 -1.03 -21.25
N MET A 23 -3.44 -1.07 -20.03
CA MET A 23 -4.63 -1.85 -19.67
C MET A 23 -5.86 -1.40 -20.47
N ARG A 24 -6.08 -0.09 -20.64
CA ARG A 24 -7.17 0.44 -21.47
C ARG A 24 -7.00 0.11 -22.96
N ALA A 25 -5.80 0.27 -23.50
CA ALA A 25 -5.51 -0.06 -24.89
C ALA A 25 -5.71 -1.56 -25.18
N TYR A 26 -5.28 -2.42 -24.27
CA TYR A 26 -5.54 -3.86 -24.37
C TYR A 26 -7.04 -4.17 -24.32
N GLY A 27 -7.78 -3.57 -23.37
CA GLY A 27 -9.23 -3.73 -23.28
C GLY A 27 -9.96 -3.27 -24.55
N GLU A 28 -9.56 -2.15 -25.14
CA GLU A 28 -10.12 -1.66 -26.41
C GLU A 28 -9.82 -2.61 -27.57
N LEU A 29 -8.58 -3.11 -27.67
CA LEU A 29 -8.23 -4.12 -28.67
C LEU A 29 -9.13 -5.36 -28.54
N VAL A 30 -9.32 -5.87 -27.32
CA VAL A 30 -10.20 -7.01 -27.04
C VAL A 30 -11.64 -6.73 -27.47
N ARG A 31 -12.16 -5.52 -27.23
CA ARG A 31 -13.51 -5.13 -27.69
C ARG A 31 -13.64 -5.08 -29.22
N GLN A 32 -12.57 -4.68 -29.92
CA GLN A 32 -12.57 -4.56 -31.38
C GLN A 32 -12.49 -5.91 -32.08
N VAL A 33 -11.66 -6.82 -31.58
CA VAL A 33 -11.36 -8.09 -32.26
C VAL A 33 -12.12 -9.29 -31.69
N GLY A 34 -12.70 -9.16 -30.50
CA GLY A 34 -13.33 -10.26 -29.77
C GLY A 34 -12.42 -10.80 -28.67
N GLY A 35 -13.03 -11.29 -27.59
CA GLY A 35 -12.31 -11.77 -26.43
C GLY A 35 -13.08 -12.78 -25.60
N THR A 36 -12.32 -13.55 -24.83
CA THR A 36 -12.82 -14.54 -23.89
C THR A 36 -12.71 -14.00 -22.47
N LEU A 37 -13.69 -14.36 -21.64
CA LEU A 37 -13.67 -14.05 -20.21
C LEU A 37 -12.49 -14.73 -19.53
N LEU A 38 -11.73 -13.95 -18.78
CA LEU A 38 -10.69 -14.40 -17.86
C LEU A 38 -11.07 -13.96 -16.46
N ARG A 39 -11.17 -14.91 -15.53
CA ARG A 39 -11.35 -14.63 -14.11
C ARG A 39 -10.08 -14.99 -13.35
N ILE A 40 -9.54 -14.04 -12.61
CA ILE A 40 -8.39 -14.26 -11.73
C ILE A 40 -8.87 -14.16 -10.30
N ALA A 41 -8.70 -15.22 -9.53
CA ALA A 41 -9.02 -15.23 -8.11
C ALA A 41 -7.76 -15.33 -7.26
N VAL A 42 -7.71 -14.57 -6.18
CA VAL A 42 -6.67 -14.66 -5.14
C VAL A 42 -7.32 -15.18 -3.87
N GLY A 43 -6.88 -16.36 -3.43
CA GLY A 43 -7.39 -17.03 -2.24
C GLY A 43 -6.42 -16.95 -1.06
N ARG A 44 -6.94 -16.58 0.11
CA ARG A 44 -6.25 -16.61 1.41
C ARG A 44 -7.17 -17.20 2.45
N ASP A 45 -6.71 -18.20 3.21
CA ASP A 45 -7.55 -18.93 4.17
C ASP A 45 -8.91 -19.35 3.57
N ASP A 46 -10.01 -18.84 4.14
CA ASP A 46 -11.39 -19.08 3.73
C ASP A 46 -11.95 -17.98 2.79
N MET A 47 -11.10 -17.06 2.35
CA MET A 47 -11.42 -15.85 1.60
C MET A 47 -10.94 -15.94 0.15
N THR A 48 -11.72 -15.36 -0.76
CA THR A 48 -11.40 -15.32 -2.20
C THR A 48 -11.85 -13.99 -2.80
N SER A 49 -10.89 -13.24 -3.34
CA SER A 49 -11.13 -12.08 -4.21
C SER A 49 -11.13 -12.52 -5.67
N VAL A 50 -12.01 -11.99 -6.50
CA VAL A 50 -12.12 -12.35 -7.93
C VAL A 50 -12.13 -11.08 -8.78
N PHE A 51 -11.33 -11.08 -9.84
CA PHE A 51 -11.28 -10.03 -10.87
C PHE A 51 -11.73 -10.61 -12.21
N ASP A 52 -12.69 -9.96 -12.84
CA ASP A 52 -13.15 -10.31 -14.18
C ASP A 52 -12.43 -9.41 -15.20
N ALA A 53 -11.74 -10.02 -16.15
CA ALA A 53 -11.08 -9.39 -17.29
C ALA A 53 -11.53 -10.07 -18.59
N HIS A 54 -11.25 -9.44 -19.72
CA HIS A 54 -11.35 -10.11 -21.02
C HIS A 54 -9.99 -10.10 -21.68
N VAL A 55 -9.66 -11.22 -22.32
CA VAL A 55 -8.40 -11.42 -23.05
C VAL A 55 -8.71 -11.81 -24.49
N LEU A 56 -7.74 -11.60 -25.38
CA LEU A 56 -7.87 -11.96 -26.78
C LEU A 56 -8.18 -13.45 -26.96
N GLU A 57 -9.04 -13.77 -27.92
CA GLU A 57 -9.29 -15.17 -28.31
C GLU A 57 -8.00 -15.82 -28.83
N MET A 58 -7.71 -17.02 -28.31
CA MET A 58 -6.52 -17.78 -28.69
C MET A 58 -6.87 -18.84 -29.76
N PRO A 59 -6.00 -19.08 -30.76
CA PRO A 59 -4.70 -18.46 -30.97
C PRO A 59 -4.81 -17.06 -31.62
N THR A 60 -4.07 -16.09 -31.08
CA THR A 60 -3.93 -14.75 -31.67
C THR A 60 -2.46 -14.47 -32.02
N ALA A 61 -2.23 -13.64 -33.04
CA ALA A 61 -0.89 -13.11 -33.36
C ALA A 61 -0.32 -12.22 -32.25
N ALA A 62 -1.16 -11.79 -31.29
CA ALA A 62 -0.79 -10.97 -30.13
C ALA A 62 -0.74 -11.80 -28.82
N ALA A 63 -0.30 -13.06 -28.91
CA ALA A 63 -0.17 -13.94 -27.74
C ALA A 63 0.78 -13.35 -26.68
N GLU A 64 1.91 -12.78 -27.10
CA GLU A 64 2.89 -12.15 -26.20
C GLU A 64 2.31 -10.92 -25.47
N ASP A 65 1.43 -10.16 -26.12
CA ASP A 65 0.73 -9.03 -25.50
C ASP A 65 -0.22 -9.49 -24.39
N THR A 66 -0.89 -10.62 -24.63
CA THR A 66 -1.80 -11.23 -23.67
C THR A 66 -1.04 -11.81 -22.48
N ASP A 67 0.06 -12.52 -22.72
CA ASP A 67 0.91 -13.06 -21.64
C ASP A 67 1.46 -11.95 -20.76
N TRP A 68 1.97 -10.86 -21.35
CA TRP A 68 2.45 -9.71 -20.59
C TRP A 68 1.33 -9.02 -19.79
N PHE A 69 0.19 -8.77 -20.43
CA PHE A 69 -0.97 -8.15 -19.77
C PHE A 69 -1.44 -8.98 -18.56
N VAL A 70 -1.62 -10.29 -18.75
CA VAL A 70 -2.11 -11.18 -17.70
C VAL A 70 -1.09 -11.32 -16.57
N GLU A 71 0.21 -11.39 -16.89
CA GLU A 71 1.26 -11.40 -15.88
C GLU A 71 1.21 -10.16 -14.99
N ARG A 72 1.19 -8.95 -15.59
CA ARG A 72 1.14 -7.68 -14.84
C ARG A 72 -0.16 -7.53 -14.05
N LEU A 73 -1.29 -7.95 -14.61
CA LEU A 73 -2.58 -7.96 -13.93
C LEU A 73 -2.56 -8.91 -12.72
N ALA A 74 -2.12 -10.16 -12.92
CA ALA A 74 -2.04 -11.15 -11.86
C ALA A 74 -1.13 -10.69 -10.72
N LYS A 75 0.04 -10.11 -11.04
CA LYS A 75 0.93 -9.51 -10.05
C LYS A 75 0.22 -8.40 -9.27
N SER A 76 -0.44 -7.46 -9.98
CA SER A 76 -1.15 -6.34 -9.34
C SER A 76 -2.20 -6.84 -8.35
N LEU A 77 -3.06 -7.78 -8.79
CA LEU A 77 -4.09 -8.38 -7.94
C LEU A 77 -3.50 -9.11 -6.74
N LEU A 78 -2.38 -9.81 -6.92
CA LEU A 78 -1.72 -10.54 -5.84
C LEU A 78 -1.17 -9.59 -4.78
N TRP A 79 -0.52 -8.48 -5.14
CA TRP A 79 0.00 -7.50 -4.17
C TRP A 79 -1.08 -6.59 -3.56
N ILE A 80 -2.21 -6.42 -4.25
CA ILE A 80 -3.38 -5.72 -3.73
C ILE A 80 -4.11 -6.59 -2.70
N TRP A 81 -4.52 -7.80 -3.07
CA TRP A 81 -5.36 -8.64 -2.21
C TRP A 81 -4.55 -9.50 -1.25
N GLY A 82 -3.42 -10.03 -1.70
CA GLY A 82 -2.61 -11.00 -0.98
C GLY A 82 -3.29 -12.36 -0.82
N GLY A 83 -2.53 -13.42 -1.07
CA GLY A 83 -2.97 -14.79 -0.80
C GLY A 83 -1.97 -15.83 -1.27
N SER A 84 -2.18 -17.09 -0.87
CA SER A 84 -1.33 -18.23 -1.23
C SER A 84 -1.82 -18.99 -2.47
N ARG A 85 -2.99 -18.65 -3.01
CA ARG A 85 -3.58 -19.33 -4.18
C ARG A 85 -3.97 -18.33 -5.25
N LEU A 86 -3.42 -18.47 -6.44
CA LEU A 86 -3.84 -17.76 -7.65
C LEU A 86 -4.62 -18.73 -8.55
N ILE A 87 -5.92 -18.51 -8.72
CA ILE A 87 -6.80 -19.40 -9.47
C ILE A 87 -7.24 -18.68 -10.75
N VAL A 88 -7.01 -19.31 -11.89
CA VAL A 88 -7.18 -18.72 -13.22
C VAL A 88 -8.30 -19.47 -13.93
N GLY A 89 -9.49 -18.87 -13.99
CA GLY A 89 -10.65 -19.37 -14.70
C GLY A 89 -10.75 -18.75 -16.09
N GLY A 90 -10.47 -19.52 -17.13
CA GLY A 90 -10.42 -19.01 -18.50
C GLY A 90 -9.62 -19.92 -19.42
N PRO A 91 -8.99 -19.40 -20.49
CA PRO A 91 -8.11 -20.19 -21.34
C PRO A 91 -6.99 -20.88 -20.55
N LEU A 92 -6.92 -22.22 -20.61
CA LEU A 92 -5.95 -23.01 -19.82
C LEU A 92 -4.50 -22.58 -20.06
N ALA A 93 -4.15 -22.22 -21.29
CA ALA A 93 -2.80 -21.76 -21.65
C ALA A 93 -2.33 -20.54 -20.83
N ILE A 94 -3.26 -19.65 -20.44
CA ILE A 94 -2.95 -18.49 -19.60
C ILE A 94 -2.65 -18.94 -18.17
N GLY A 95 -3.47 -19.84 -17.62
CA GLY A 95 -3.22 -20.40 -16.29
C GLY A 95 -1.90 -21.17 -16.20
N GLU A 96 -1.58 -21.95 -17.25
CA GLU A 96 -0.29 -22.64 -17.37
C GLU A 96 0.89 -21.68 -17.52
N CYS A 97 0.70 -20.57 -18.24
CA CYS A 97 1.70 -19.50 -18.37
C CYS A 97 2.02 -18.89 -17.00
N LEU A 98 0.99 -18.47 -16.26
CA LEU A 98 1.15 -17.95 -14.90
C LEU A 98 1.79 -18.98 -13.96
N ALA A 99 1.39 -20.26 -14.05
CA ALA A 99 1.99 -21.31 -13.24
C ALA A 99 3.50 -21.46 -13.48
N ARG A 100 3.97 -21.33 -14.73
CA ARG A 100 5.42 -21.32 -15.03
C ARG A 100 6.12 -20.07 -14.48
N LEU A 101 5.48 -18.90 -14.56
CA LEU A 101 6.07 -17.64 -14.11
C LEU A 101 6.30 -17.61 -12.59
N TYR A 102 5.34 -18.13 -11.82
CA TYR A 102 5.38 -18.20 -10.35
C TYR A 102 6.03 -19.47 -9.79
N ALA A 103 6.46 -20.41 -10.64
CA ALA A 103 7.19 -21.58 -10.21
C ALA A 103 8.57 -21.22 -9.62
N PRO A 104 9.18 -22.09 -8.79
CA PRO A 104 10.55 -21.89 -8.31
C PRO A 104 11.53 -21.62 -9.46
N GLY A 105 12.30 -20.53 -9.36
CA GLY A 105 13.23 -20.08 -10.40
C GLY A 105 12.60 -19.30 -11.57
N GLY A 106 11.27 -19.14 -11.58
CA GLY A 106 10.56 -18.29 -12.54
C GLY A 106 10.68 -16.79 -12.22
N PRO A 107 10.30 -15.90 -13.16
CA PRO A 107 10.37 -14.44 -12.98
C PRO A 107 9.53 -13.87 -11.82
N ARG A 108 8.61 -14.67 -11.26
CA ARG A 108 7.73 -14.34 -10.13
C ARG A 108 7.95 -15.24 -8.92
N ALA A 109 9.08 -15.94 -8.85
CA ALA A 109 9.44 -16.76 -7.70
C ALA A 109 9.50 -15.93 -6.41
N PHE A 110 10.04 -14.71 -6.49
CA PHE A 110 10.06 -13.78 -5.36
C PHE A 110 8.65 -13.48 -4.82
N ASP A 111 7.69 -13.16 -5.69
CA ASP A 111 6.32 -12.87 -5.29
C ASP A 111 5.68 -14.10 -4.61
N ALA A 112 5.88 -15.29 -5.19
CA ALA A 112 5.39 -16.55 -4.62
C ALA A 112 5.99 -16.83 -3.22
N GLU A 113 7.29 -16.65 -3.05
CA GLU A 113 8.01 -16.84 -1.78
C GLU A 113 7.53 -15.87 -0.69
N VAL A 114 7.30 -14.60 -1.05
CA VAL A 114 6.76 -13.61 -0.11
C VAL A 114 5.34 -13.97 0.32
N MET A 115 4.48 -14.39 -0.61
CA MET A 115 3.12 -14.81 -0.27
C MET A 115 3.11 -16.07 0.60
N GLU A 116 3.97 -17.05 0.30
CA GLU A 116 4.14 -18.24 1.14
C GLU A 116 4.58 -17.86 2.57
N ALA A 117 5.52 -16.93 2.71
CA ALA A 117 5.98 -16.46 4.01
C ALA A 117 4.89 -15.71 4.79
N ILE A 118 4.09 -14.88 4.12
CA ILE A 118 3.01 -14.10 4.75
C ILE A 118 1.88 -15.02 5.21
N TYR A 119 1.43 -15.94 4.35
CA TYR A 119 0.23 -16.76 4.59
C TYR A 119 0.53 -18.12 5.21
N GLY A 120 1.80 -18.53 5.30
CA GLY A 120 2.22 -19.79 5.93
C GLY A 120 1.70 -21.03 5.22
N GLN A 121 1.38 -20.92 3.93
CA GLN A 121 0.87 -21.98 3.07
C GLN A 121 1.64 -21.96 1.75
N PRO A 122 1.97 -23.13 1.16
CA PRO A 122 2.64 -23.18 -0.12
C PRO A 122 1.92 -22.37 -1.19
N PHE A 123 2.66 -21.53 -1.92
CA PHE A 123 2.07 -20.75 -3.00
C PHE A 123 1.71 -21.66 -4.18
N SER A 124 0.54 -21.45 -4.79
CA SER A 124 0.10 -22.24 -5.94
C SER A 124 -0.66 -21.42 -6.97
N VAL A 125 -0.48 -21.79 -8.25
CA VAL A 125 -1.27 -21.28 -9.37
C VAL A 125 -2.08 -22.44 -9.95
N LEU A 126 -3.40 -22.26 -10.05
CA LEU A 126 -4.33 -23.28 -10.50
C LEU A 126 -5.09 -22.80 -11.74
N ALA A 127 -4.92 -23.48 -12.87
CA ALA A 127 -5.76 -23.28 -14.05
C ALA A 127 -7.05 -24.11 -13.89
N VAL A 128 -8.20 -23.45 -13.97
CA VAL A 128 -9.50 -24.10 -13.82
C VAL A 128 -10.42 -23.75 -14.98
N GLY A 129 -11.39 -24.62 -15.25
CA GLY A 129 -12.48 -24.29 -16.17
C GLY A 129 -13.33 -23.13 -15.61
N PRO A 130 -14.05 -22.39 -16.47
CA PRO A 130 -14.86 -21.23 -16.06
C PRO A 130 -15.83 -21.52 -14.90
N ASP A 131 -16.40 -22.73 -14.86
CA ASP A 131 -17.39 -23.16 -13.86
C ASP A 131 -16.77 -23.65 -12.54
N ALA A 132 -15.44 -23.81 -12.49
CA ALA A 132 -14.72 -24.32 -11.32
C ALA A 132 -14.03 -23.21 -10.51
N LEU A 133 -14.21 -21.95 -10.89
CA LEU A 133 -13.68 -20.81 -10.13
C LEU A 133 -14.50 -20.64 -8.83
N PRO A 134 -13.86 -20.50 -7.64
CA PRO A 134 -14.58 -20.25 -6.41
C PRO A 134 -15.38 -18.94 -6.48
N ALA A 135 -16.56 -18.94 -5.87
CA ALA A 135 -17.35 -17.72 -5.72
C ALA A 135 -16.56 -16.69 -4.88
N PRO A 136 -16.67 -15.39 -5.18
CA PRO A 136 -16.10 -14.35 -4.33
C PRO A 136 -16.61 -14.50 -2.90
N LYS A 137 -15.67 -14.52 -1.97
CA LYS A 137 -15.95 -14.52 -0.54
C LYS A 137 -15.03 -13.47 0.08
N GLN A 138 -15.61 -12.38 0.59
CA GLN A 138 -14.91 -11.29 1.25
C GLN A 138 -15.37 -11.21 2.70
N GLN A 139 -14.46 -10.81 3.58
CA GLN A 139 -14.69 -10.64 5.01
C GLN A 139 -13.85 -9.43 5.35
N SER A 140 -14.54 -8.31 5.53
CA SER A 140 -13.91 -7.13 6.07
C SER A 140 -13.71 -7.31 7.57
N LEU A 141 -12.60 -6.77 8.07
CA LEU A 141 -12.37 -6.58 9.49
C LEU A 141 -13.27 -5.43 9.94
N VAL A 142 -14.41 -5.79 10.54
CA VAL A 142 -15.34 -4.82 11.12
C VAL A 142 -14.73 -4.32 12.42
N PHE A 143 -14.15 -3.12 12.35
CA PHE A 143 -13.63 -2.45 13.53
C PHE A 143 -14.69 -1.56 14.15
N SER A 144 -14.64 -1.39 15.47
CA SER A 144 -15.71 -0.68 16.19
C SER A 144 -15.85 0.77 15.70
N ARG A 145 -14.74 1.42 15.34
CA ARG A 145 -14.66 2.87 15.09
C ARG A 145 -15.17 3.71 16.26
N ARG A 146 -15.37 3.09 17.43
CA ARG A 146 -15.87 3.75 18.62
C ARG A 146 -14.68 4.21 19.44
N LEU A 147 -14.83 5.32 20.13
CA LEU A 147 -13.81 5.87 21.03
C LEU A 147 -14.35 5.99 22.47
N ASP A 148 -15.44 5.29 22.77
CA ASP A 148 -16.04 5.21 24.10
C ASP A 148 -15.13 4.46 25.09
N GLY A 149 -15.14 4.89 26.36
CA GLY A 149 -14.28 4.31 27.39
C GLY A 149 -12.87 4.91 27.41
N CYS A 150 -11.94 4.20 28.05
CA CYS A 150 -10.54 4.61 28.22
C CYS A 150 -9.63 3.75 27.34
N ARG A 151 -9.14 4.30 26.23
CA ARG A 151 -8.45 3.55 25.18
C ARG A 151 -7.04 4.08 24.98
N ILE A 152 -6.12 3.20 24.60
CA ILE A 152 -4.77 3.59 24.17
C ILE A 152 -4.65 3.32 22.68
N GLY A 153 -4.14 4.31 21.95
CA GLY A 153 -3.78 4.19 20.55
C GLY A 153 -2.28 4.33 20.37
N LEU A 154 -1.66 3.42 19.65
CA LEU A 154 -0.22 3.42 19.39
C LEU A 154 0.04 3.38 17.88
N ASP A 155 0.97 4.19 17.39
CA ASP A 155 1.48 4.18 16.02
C ASP A 155 2.99 3.88 16.06
N LEU A 156 3.37 2.73 15.51
CA LEU A 156 4.73 2.20 15.52
C LEU A 156 5.40 2.41 14.16
N GLY A 157 6.13 3.53 14.07
CA GLY A 157 6.92 3.88 12.91
C GLY A 157 8.35 3.32 12.95
N GLY A 158 9.07 3.52 11.85
CA GLY A 158 10.47 3.12 11.73
C GLY A 158 11.49 4.12 12.28
N THR A 159 11.04 5.29 12.76
CA THR A 159 11.87 6.40 13.26
C THR A 159 11.34 7.03 14.56
N ASP A 160 10.08 6.78 14.86
CA ASP A 160 9.35 7.31 16.01
C ASP A 160 8.23 6.34 16.36
N ARG A 161 7.76 6.45 17.60
CA ARG A 161 6.53 5.84 18.10
C ARG A 161 5.65 6.96 18.65
N LYS A 162 4.35 6.88 18.38
CA LYS A 162 3.39 7.88 18.87
C LYS A 162 2.30 7.18 19.65
N VAL A 163 2.04 7.65 20.85
CA VAL A 163 1.00 7.08 21.71
C VAL A 163 -0.01 8.15 22.08
N VAL A 164 -1.28 7.76 22.14
CA VAL A 164 -2.38 8.60 22.61
C VAL A 164 -3.19 7.86 23.66
N ALA A 165 -3.64 8.60 24.67
CA ALA A 165 -4.69 8.15 25.59
C ALA A 165 -5.99 8.86 25.22
N VAL A 166 -7.04 8.09 24.97
CA VAL A 166 -8.36 8.60 24.59
C VAL A 166 -9.36 8.24 25.67
N ARG A 167 -10.12 9.23 26.15
CA ARG A 167 -11.22 9.05 27.10
C ARG A 167 -12.50 9.58 26.47
N ASP A 168 -13.45 8.68 26.19
CA ASP A 168 -14.76 9.01 25.65
C ASP A 168 -14.70 9.91 24.39
N GLY A 169 -13.76 9.60 23.48
CA GLY A 169 -13.51 10.36 22.25
C GLY A 169 -12.55 11.53 22.39
N GLU A 170 -12.18 11.94 23.60
CA GLU A 170 -11.25 13.04 23.84
C GLU A 170 -9.81 12.54 24.04
N VAL A 171 -8.85 13.11 23.33
CA VAL A 171 -7.42 12.83 23.55
C VAL A 171 -6.97 13.56 24.82
N VAL A 172 -6.73 12.80 25.90
CA VAL A 172 -6.29 13.36 27.19
C VAL A 172 -4.78 13.35 27.37
N TYR A 173 -4.08 12.59 26.53
CA TYR A 173 -2.61 12.55 26.47
C TYR A 173 -2.16 12.16 25.06
N ALA A 174 -1.05 12.75 24.61
CA ALA A 174 -0.39 12.38 23.38
C ALA A 174 1.12 12.60 23.53
N GLU A 175 1.91 11.65 23.05
CA GLU A 175 3.37 11.73 23.06
C GLU A 175 3.95 11.14 21.79
N GLU A 176 5.05 11.72 21.33
CA GLU A 176 5.87 11.24 20.24
C GLU A 176 7.30 11.08 20.74
N MET A 177 7.82 9.86 20.67
CA MET A 177 9.18 9.53 21.11
C MET A 177 10.03 9.02 19.94
N PRO A 178 11.31 9.44 19.85
CA PRO A 178 12.26 8.83 18.93
C PRO A 178 12.39 7.32 19.17
N TRP A 179 12.48 6.55 18.09
CA TRP A 179 12.50 5.09 18.13
C TRP A 179 13.24 4.56 16.90
N ASP A 180 14.20 3.64 17.07
CA ASP A 180 14.98 3.09 15.94
C ASP A 180 15.02 1.56 16.04
N PRO A 181 13.98 0.86 15.54
CA PRO A 181 13.78 -0.57 15.76
C PRO A 181 14.51 -1.40 14.71
N LYS A 182 14.69 -0.86 13.50
CA LYS A 182 15.16 -1.58 12.33
C LYS A 182 16.51 -2.25 12.54
N PRO A 183 17.53 -1.61 13.17
CA PRO A 183 18.81 -2.25 13.39
C PRO A 183 18.85 -3.12 14.66
N GLN A 184 17.79 -3.16 15.48
CA GLN A 184 17.82 -3.76 16.81
C GLN A 184 17.61 -5.28 16.72
N PRO A 185 18.60 -6.09 17.14
CA PRO A 185 18.52 -7.54 16.99
C PRO A 185 17.79 -8.24 18.14
N ASP A 186 17.68 -7.59 19.31
CA ASP A 186 17.06 -8.16 20.50
C ASP A 186 15.54 -7.86 20.54
N PRO A 187 14.66 -8.88 20.49
CA PRO A 187 13.21 -8.71 20.64
C PRO A 187 12.80 -7.96 21.91
N SER A 188 13.61 -8.02 22.97
CA SER A 188 13.33 -7.36 24.26
C SER A 188 13.36 -5.84 24.15
N TYR A 189 14.18 -5.28 23.25
CA TYR A 189 14.15 -3.83 22.93
C TYR A 189 12.76 -3.40 22.45
N HIS A 190 12.20 -4.19 21.54
CA HIS A 190 10.90 -3.89 20.92
C HIS A 190 9.77 -4.00 21.93
N HIS A 191 9.75 -5.09 22.71
CA HIS A 191 8.75 -5.27 23.77
C HIS A 191 8.83 -4.16 24.81
N ALA A 192 10.02 -3.89 25.36
CA ALA A 192 10.20 -2.92 26.43
C ALA A 192 9.76 -1.52 26.01
N GLY A 193 10.09 -1.09 24.80
CA GLY A 193 9.71 0.24 24.38
C GLY A 193 8.27 0.34 23.86
N ILE A 194 7.60 -0.74 23.48
CA ILE A 194 6.14 -0.73 23.30
C ILE A 194 5.47 -0.59 24.67
N GLN A 195 5.91 -1.38 25.65
CA GLN A 195 5.40 -1.36 27.01
C GLN A 195 5.54 0.02 27.67
N GLU A 196 6.70 0.66 27.53
CA GLU A 196 6.96 2.02 28.04
C GLU A 196 5.94 3.04 27.50
N ALA A 197 5.66 3.00 26.19
CA ALA A 197 4.69 3.92 25.58
C ALA A 197 3.26 3.66 26.09
N LEU A 198 2.87 2.38 26.21
CA LEU A 198 1.56 2.00 26.75
C LEU A 198 1.40 2.44 28.21
N GLU A 199 2.43 2.25 29.04
CA GLU A 199 2.43 2.67 30.46
C GLU A 199 2.34 4.19 30.60
N ALA A 200 3.06 4.95 29.76
CA ALA A 200 3.00 6.41 29.74
C ALA A 200 1.58 6.94 29.44
N ALA A 201 0.90 6.34 28.46
CA ALA A 201 -0.49 6.68 28.14
C ALA A 201 -1.48 6.22 29.24
N ALA A 202 -1.28 5.02 29.79
CA ALA A 202 -2.14 4.48 30.84
C ALA A 202 -2.14 5.33 32.12
N ALA A 203 -1.01 5.97 32.46
CA ALA A 203 -0.89 6.86 33.62
C ALA A 203 -1.86 8.07 33.57
N HIS A 204 -2.40 8.40 32.40
CA HIS A 204 -3.35 9.50 32.19
C HIS A 204 -4.81 9.04 32.13
N LEU A 205 -5.07 7.74 32.32
CA LEU A 205 -6.40 7.15 32.29
C LEU A 205 -6.77 6.54 33.66
N PRO A 206 -8.06 6.55 34.06
CA PRO A 206 -8.49 5.90 35.30
C PRO A 206 -8.43 4.37 35.23
N ARG A 207 -8.47 3.80 34.02
CA ARG A 207 -8.31 2.39 33.67
C ARG A 207 -8.01 2.29 32.17
N VAL A 208 -7.63 1.12 31.68
CA VAL A 208 -7.55 0.85 30.24
C VAL A 208 -8.63 -0.18 29.89
N ASP A 209 -9.46 0.15 28.91
CA ASP A 209 -10.54 -0.70 28.40
C ASP A 209 -10.11 -1.42 27.12
N ALA A 210 -9.24 -0.83 26.30
CA ALA A 210 -8.74 -1.42 25.05
C ALA A 210 -7.46 -0.75 24.52
N ILE A 211 -6.69 -1.47 23.71
CA ILE A 211 -5.44 -1.01 23.10
C ILE A 211 -5.48 -1.29 21.60
N GLY A 212 -5.28 -0.26 20.77
CA GLY A 212 -5.15 -0.43 19.34
C GLY A 212 -3.80 0.05 18.83
N ILE A 213 -3.22 -0.70 17.89
CA ILE A 213 -1.86 -0.48 17.40
C ILE A 213 -1.86 -0.41 15.87
N SER A 214 -1.39 0.71 15.32
CA SER A 214 -0.95 0.89 13.94
C SER A 214 0.52 0.52 13.88
N ALA A 215 0.93 -0.35 12.96
CA ALA A 215 2.33 -0.73 12.83
C ALA A 215 2.70 -1.07 11.38
N ALA A 216 3.94 -0.74 11.01
CA ALA A 216 4.45 -1.01 9.66
C ALA A 216 4.70 -2.50 9.44
N GLY A 217 3.91 -3.13 8.56
CA GLY A 217 4.08 -4.53 8.18
C GLY A 217 2.76 -5.26 7.92
N VAL A 218 2.86 -6.57 7.73
CA VAL A 218 1.76 -7.48 7.50
C VAL A 218 1.45 -8.26 8.78
N TYR A 219 0.18 -8.20 9.19
CA TYR A 219 -0.32 -8.80 10.42
C TYR A 219 -1.50 -9.72 10.11
N CYS A 220 -1.51 -10.90 10.73
CA CYS A 220 -2.66 -11.81 10.68
C CYS A 220 -3.20 -11.98 12.10
N GLY A 221 -4.37 -11.40 12.37
CA GLY A 221 -4.81 -11.16 13.74
C GLY A 221 -3.78 -10.29 14.46
N ASN A 222 -3.33 -10.73 15.64
CA ASN A 222 -2.24 -10.06 16.37
C ASN A 222 -0.85 -10.67 16.12
N GLY A 223 -0.71 -11.51 15.09
CA GLY A 223 0.56 -12.14 14.73
C GLY A 223 1.36 -11.31 13.73
N VAL A 224 2.65 -11.11 13.98
CA VAL A 224 3.56 -10.46 13.04
C VAL A 224 3.98 -11.47 11.96
N ARG A 225 3.71 -11.18 10.69
CA ARG A 225 4.14 -12.03 9.55
C ARG A 225 5.37 -11.48 8.87
N LEU A 226 5.34 -10.20 8.54
CA LEU A 226 6.45 -9.49 7.92
C LEU A 226 6.40 -8.06 8.41
N SER A 227 7.50 -7.49 8.90
CA SER A 227 7.49 -6.09 9.30
C SER A 227 8.89 -5.51 9.23
N SER A 228 8.95 -4.29 8.68
CA SER A 228 10.22 -3.58 8.55
C SER A 228 10.81 -3.18 9.91
N LEU A 229 9.99 -3.14 10.96
CA LEU A 229 10.40 -2.79 12.31
C LEU A 229 11.39 -3.82 12.89
N PHE A 230 11.24 -5.09 12.53
CA PHE A 230 12.04 -6.19 13.11
C PHE A 230 13.16 -6.67 12.18
N ARG A 231 13.60 -5.85 11.22
CA ARG A 231 14.60 -6.25 10.20
C ARG A 231 15.92 -6.73 10.80
N GLY A 232 16.35 -6.16 11.93
CA GLY A 232 17.57 -6.54 12.63
C GLY A 232 17.45 -7.83 13.44
N VAL A 233 16.23 -8.32 13.69
CA VAL A 233 15.98 -9.51 14.50
C VAL A 233 16.32 -10.77 13.71
N PRO A 234 17.18 -11.67 14.23
CA PRO A 234 17.45 -12.97 13.62
C PRO A 234 16.18 -13.80 13.38
N LYS A 235 16.13 -14.58 12.29
CA LYS A 235 14.90 -15.32 11.88
C LYS A 235 14.36 -16.26 12.95
N ASP A 236 15.23 -16.95 13.68
CA ASP A 236 14.88 -17.85 14.78
C ASP A 236 14.24 -17.10 15.96
N LEU A 237 14.80 -15.94 16.33
CA LEU A 237 14.22 -15.06 17.35
C LEU A 237 12.94 -14.39 16.87
N PHE A 238 12.85 -14.06 15.57
CA PHE A 238 11.64 -13.53 14.99
C PHE A 238 10.48 -14.54 15.14
N HIS A 239 10.68 -15.79 14.71
CA HIS A 239 9.64 -16.82 14.82
C HIS A 239 9.27 -17.16 16.26
N SER A 240 10.26 -17.24 17.17
CA SER A 240 10.02 -17.67 18.55
C SER A 240 9.54 -16.56 19.48
N ARG A 241 9.85 -15.28 19.19
CA ARG A 241 9.59 -14.14 20.10
C ARG A 241 8.77 -13.02 19.47
N VAL A 242 9.05 -12.64 18.22
CA VAL A 242 8.39 -11.49 17.57
C VAL A 242 7.05 -11.86 16.97
N ALA A 243 6.92 -13.04 16.36
CA ALA A 243 5.71 -13.47 15.67
C ALA A 243 4.45 -13.38 16.55
N ASN A 244 4.60 -13.58 17.86
CA ASN A 244 3.51 -13.54 18.84
C ASN A 244 3.58 -12.34 19.80
N LEU A 245 4.41 -11.33 19.52
CA LEU A 245 4.68 -10.19 20.42
C LEU A 245 3.40 -9.49 20.88
N PHE A 246 2.49 -9.15 19.97
CA PHE A 246 1.25 -8.44 20.31
C PHE A 246 0.21 -9.33 21.00
N MET A 247 0.24 -10.65 20.77
CA MET A 247 -0.57 -11.60 21.53
C MET A 247 -0.10 -11.69 22.99
N GLN A 248 1.22 -11.69 23.20
CA GLN A 248 1.79 -11.65 24.54
C GLN A 248 1.40 -10.35 25.25
N LEU A 249 1.53 -9.20 24.58
CA LEU A 249 1.10 -7.90 25.14
C LEU A 249 -0.39 -7.89 25.48
N ALA A 250 -1.25 -8.46 24.62
CA ALA A 250 -2.68 -8.58 24.91
C ALA A 250 -2.93 -9.37 26.22
N SER A 251 -2.20 -10.47 26.42
CA SER A 251 -2.28 -11.28 27.64
C SER A 251 -1.74 -10.55 28.86
N GLU A 252 -0.68 -9.75 28.73
CA GLU A 252 -0.06 -8.99 29.83
C GLU A 252 -0.98 -7.86 30.32
N TRP A 253 -1.64 -7.17 29.39
CA TRP A 253 -2.54 -6.06 29.70
C TRP A 253 -3.96 -6.52 30.11
N GLY A 254 -4.37 -7.73 29.72
CA GLY A 254 -5.68 -8.28 30.09
C GLY A 254 -6.88 -7.54 29.49
N VAL A 255 -6.67 -6.81 28.39
CA VAL A 255 -7.69 -6.05 27.66
C VAL A 255 -7.67 -6.40 26.17
N PRO A 256 -8.76 -6.18 25.42
CA PRO A 256 -8.76 -6.32 23.96
C PRO A 256 -7.63 -5.49 23.34
N LEU A 257 -6.73 -6.16 22.63
CA LEU A 257 -5.66 -5.55 21.86
C LEU A 257 -5.82 -5.93 20.39
N VAL A 258 -5.69 -4.95 19.50
CA VAL A 258 -5.69 -5.18 18.05
C VAL A 258 -4.50 -4.46 17.43
N VAL A 259 -3.71 -5.17 16.62
CA VAL A 259 -2.72 -4.57 15.73
C VAL A 259 -3.19 -4.64 14.27
N ALA A 260 -2.96 -3.57 13.52
CA ALA A 260 -3.26 -3.48 12.10
C ALA A 260 -2.12 -2.80 11.34
N ASN A 261 -2.08 -3.04 10.03
CA ASN A 261 -1.14 -2.38 9.12
C ASN A 261 -1.30 -0.85 9.18
N ASP A 262 -0.18 -0.13 9.15
CA ASP A 262 -0.12 1.33 9.24
C ASP A 262 -0.84 2.05 8.10
N GLY A 263 -0.77 1.51 6.87
CA GLY A 263 -1.52 1.99 5.72
C GLY A 263 -3.03 1.89 5.91
N ASP A 264 -3.52 0.73 6.38
CA ASP A 264 -4.95 0.53 6.66
C ASP A 264 -5.46 1.48 7.76
N VAL A 265 -4.68 1.66 8.83
CA VAL A 265 -5.03 2.62 9.90
C VAL A 265 -4.94 4.06 9.39
N ALA A 266 -4.04 4.39 8.46
CA ALA A 266 -4.00 5.70 7.81
C ALA A 266 -5.28 5.99 7.03
N ALA A 267 -5.75 5.02 6.25
CA ALA A 267 -7.00 5.11 5.51
C ALA A 267 -8.20 5.23 6.46
N LEU A 268 -8.19 4.50 7.59
CA LEU A 268 -9.20 4.60 8.63
C LEU A 268 -9.23 5.98 9.28
N ALA A 269 -8.08 6.51 9.70
CA ALA A 269 -7.96 7.86 10.26
C ALA A 269 -8.51 8.91 9.29
N GLY A 270 -8.16 8.74 8.03
CA GLY A 270 -8.66 9.52 6.93
C GLY A 270 -10.18 9.49 6.74
N SER A 271 -10.75 8.29 6.74
CA SER A 271 -12.19 8.06 6.66
C SER A 271 -12.93 8.72 7.81
N MET A 272 -12.41 8.59 9.04
CA MET A 272 -12.97 9.24 10.23
C MET A 272 -12.89 10.77 10.13
N SER A 273 -11.75 11.32 9.69
CA SER A 273 -11.55 12.76 9.55
C SER A 273 -12.43 13.38 8.46
N LEU A 274 -12.64 12.68 7.34
CA LEU A 274 -13.49 13.14 6.25
C LEU A 274 -14.99 12.94 6.54
N GLY A 275 -15.35 12.12 7.53
CA GLY A 275 -16.72 11.66 7.72
C GLY A 275 -17.25 10.88 6.50
N ALA A 276 -16.35 10.19 5.77
CA ALA A 276 -16.65 9.54 4.50
C ALA A 276 -15.97 8.17 4.40
N ASN A 277 -16.58 7.25 3.66
CA ASN A 277 -16.08 5.90 3.37
C ASN A 277 -15.49 5.82 1.95
N ALA A 278 -15.07 4.62 1.51
CA ALA A 278 -14.44 4.41 0.21
C ALA A 278 -13.15 5.23 0.03
N VAL A 279 -12.25 5.10 1.01
CA VAL A 279 -11.05 5.93 1.17
C VAL A 279 -9.80 5.08 0.92
N LEU A 280 -9.05 5.44 -0.12
CA LEU A 280 -7.71 4.90 -0.38
C LEU A 280 -6.67 5.85 0.20
N GLY A 281 -5.92 5.40 1.21
CA GLY A 281 -4.77 6.14 1.73
C GLY A 281 -3.52 5.78 0.93
N LEU A 282 -2.77 6.78 0.46
CA LEU A 282 -1.46 6.63 -0.17
C LEU A 282 -0.43 7.46 0.60
N ALA A 283 0.55 6.78 1.21
CA ALA A 283 1.63 7.43 1.95
C ALA A 283 2.93 7.39 1.14
N LEU A 284 3.29 8.55 0.56
CA LEU A 284 4.49 8.72 -0.26
C LEU A 284 5.67 9.12 0.64
N GLY A 285 6.41 8.11 1.08
CA GLY A 285 7.48 8.24 2.06
C GLY A 285 8.80 7.69 1.54
N THR A 286 9.44 6.85 2.35
CA THR A 286 10.65 6.10 1.94
C THR A 286 10.32 5.08 0.85
N SER A 287 9.11 4.52 0.89
CA SER A 287 8.46 3.79 -0.20
C SER A 287 7.01 4.29 -0.30
N LEU A 288 6.20 3.64 -1.14
CA LEU A 288 4.75 3.81 -1.20
C LEU A 288 4.07 2.79 -0.28
N ALA A 289 3.43 3.26 0.78
CA ALA A 289 2.50 2.46 1.57
C ALA A 289 1.06 2.85 1.23
N ALA A 290 0.14 1.91 1.37
CA ALA A 290 -1.26 2.15 1.11
C ALA A 290 -2.17 1.36 2.04
N GLY A 291 -3.41 1.81 2.16
CA GLY A 291 -4.47 1.09 2.84
C GLY A 291 -5.82 1.53 2.33
N TYR A 292 -6.84 0.71 2.57
CA TYR A 292 -8.16 0.95 2.01
C TYR A 292 -9.27 0.70 3.01
N VAL A 293 -10.17 1.68 3.10
CA VAL A 293 -11.46 1.58 3.78
C VAL A 293 -12.55 1.43 2.72
N ASP A 294 -13.34 0.37 2.83
CA ASP A 294 -14.42 0.08 1.90
C ASP A 294 -15.62 1.05 2.02
N GLU A 295 -16.63 0.85 1.18
CA GLU A 295 -17.83 1.70 1.14
C GLU A 295 -18.67 1.63 2.43
N ASP A 296 -18.53 0.54 3.19
CA ASP A 296 -19.18 0.32 4.48
C ASP A 296 -18.36 0.85 5.67
N GLY A 297 -17.12 1.28 5.43
CA GLY A 297 -16.22 1.80 6.46
C GLY A 297 -15.35 0.74 7.11
N ASN A 298 -15.19 -0.43 6.51
CA ASN A 298 -14.36 -1.49 7.10
C ASN A 298 -12.99 -1.54 6.44
N ILE A 299 -12.02 -2.06 7.18
CA ILE A 299 -10.73 -2.45 6.61
C ILE A 299 -10.92 -3.82 5.96
N THR A 300 -10.49 -3.98 4.71
CA THR A 300 -10.79 -5.19 3.91
C THR A 300 -9.90 -6.40 4.24
N GLY A 301 -8.86 -6.19 5.04
CA GLY A 301 -7.80 -7.19 5.28
C GLY A 301 -7.01 -7.54 4.03
N TRP A 302 -7.10 -6.70 2.98
CA TRP A 302 -6.27 -6.79 1.79
C TRP A 302 -4.82 -6.45 2.13
N LEU A 303 -3.89 -6.98 1.34
CA LEU A 303 -2.46 -6.75 1.55
C LEU A 303 -2.06 -5.29 1.30
N ASN A 304 -2.67 -4.64 0.30
CA ASN A 304 -2.49 -3.21 -0.01
C ASN A 304 -1.03 -2.77 -0.22
N GLU A 305 -0.14 -3.66 -0.63
CA GLU A 305 1.28 -3.37 -0.87
C GLU A 305 1.47 -2.75 -2.28
N LEU A 306 0.88 -1.56 -2.47
CA LEU A 306 0.90 -0.83 -3.75
C LEU A 306 2.32 -0.41 -4.18
N GLY A 307 3.28 -0.39 -3.25
CA GLY A 307 4.69 -0.21 -3.56
C GLY A 307 5.24 -1.28 -4.52
N SER A 308 4.70 -2.50 -4.48
CA SER A 308 5.14 -3.61 -5.35
C SER A 308 4.25 -3.80 -6.59
N VAL A 309 3.20 -2.98 -6.74
CA VAL A 309 2.31 -2.99 -7.91
C VAL A 309 2.96 -2.25 -9.09
N PRO A 310 3.08 -2.84 -10.29
CA PRO A 310 3.72 -2.19 -11.44
C PRO A 310 2.83 -1.09 -12.05
N VAL A 311 3.25 0.17 -11.90
CA VAL A 311 2.57 1.37 -12.42
C VAL A 311 3.16 1.88 -13.74
N ASP A 312 4.38 1.47 -14.07
CA ASP A 312 5.00 1.65 -15.38
C ASP A 312 5.24 0.28 -16.03
N TRP A 313 4.75 0.07 -17.24
CA TRP A 313 4.90 -1.21 -17.94
C TRP A 313 6.02 -1.21 -18.98
N ARG A 314 6.83 -0.15 -19.09
CA ARG A 314 8.02 -0.22 -19.96
C ARG A 314 9.00 -1.31 -19.45
N PRO A 315 9.66 -2.08 -20.33
CA PRO A 315 10.49 -3.22 -19.91
C PRO A 315 11.77 -2.81 -19.19
N ASP A 316 12.25 -1.59 -19.47
CA ASP A 316 13.45 -0.97 -18.93
C ASP A 316 13.14 0.01 -17.78
N ALA A 317 11.94 -0.11 -17.18
CA ALA A 317 11.57 0.70 -16.03
C ALA A 317 12.55 0.46 -14.87
N PRO A 318 12.73 1.43 -13.95
CA PRO A 318 13.53 1.25 -12.77
C PRO A 318 13.12 0.00 -11.99
N ALA A 319 14.13 -0.82 -11.67
CA ALA A 319 13.94 -2.06 -10.93
C ALA A 319 13.92 -1.80 -9.42
N GLU A 320 12.92 -2.37 -8.74
CA GLU A 320 12.82 -2.34 -7.30
C GLU A 320 13.97 -3.11 -6.66
N ARG A 321 14.63 -2.53 -5.66
CA ARG A 321 15.79 -3.15 -5.01
C ARG A 321 15.49 -4.48 -4.31
N TRP A 322 14.23 -4.71 -3.91
CA TRP A 322 13.85 -5.88 -3.12
C TRP A 322 13.46 -7.07 -3.99
N SER A 323 12.48 -6.89 -4.88
CA SER A 323 12.04 -7.96 -5.79
C SER A 323 12.86 -8.06 -7.08
N GLY A 324 13.54 -6.99 -7.49
CA GLY A 324 14.14 -6.87 -8.82
C GLY A 324 13.13 -6.62 -9.95
N ASP A 325 11.83 -6.49 -9.64
CA ASP A 325 10.81 -6.21 -10.66
C ASP A 325 10.84 -4.75 -11.10
N ALA A 326 10.52 -4.53 -12.38
CA ALA A 326 10.56 -3.22 -13.01
C ALA A 326 9.23 -2.48 -12.87
N GLY A 327 9.29 -1.17 -12.66
CA GLY A 327 8.11 -0.30 -12.80
C GLY A 327 7.17 -0.27 -11.59
N THR A 328 7.60 -0.77 -10.44
CA THR A 328 6.74 -0.84 -9.24
C THR A 328 6.47 0.54 -8.64
N GLY A 329 5.32 0.73 -8.01
CA GLY A 329 4.89 2.02 -7.45
C GLY A 329 5.90 2.62 -6.46
N GLY A 330 6.61 1.77 -5.72
CA GLY A 330 7.66 2.15 -4.78
C GLY A 330 8.86 2.84 -5.43
N GLU A 331 9.09 2.64 -6.73
CA GLU A 331 10.18 3.28 -7.49
C GLU A 331 9.77 4.62 -8.14
N TYR A 332 8.49 5.00 -8.02
CA TYR A 332 7.91 6.20 -8.63
C TYR A 332 7.31 7.17 -7.60
N LEU A 333 6.79 6.66 -6.49
CA LEU A 333 6.03 7.42 -5.49
C LEU A 333 6.75 7.45 -4.13
N CYS A 334 8.06 7.69 -4.16
CA CYS A 334 8.91 7.72 -2.96
C CYS A 334 9.96 8.86 -3.00
N GLN A 335 10.66 9.02 -1.87
CA GLN A 335 11.78 9.97 -1.72
C GLN A 335 12.92 9.71 -2.73
N ASP A 336 13.24 8.45 -3.00
CA ASP A 336 14.34 8.08 -3.91
C ASP A 336 14.04 8.52 -5.34
N THR A 337 12.77 8.48 -5.77
CA THR A 337 12.35 9.00 -7.08
C THR A 337 12.63 10.49 -7.20
N VAL A 338 12.29 11.29 -6.17
CA VAL A 338 12.55 12.75 -6.16
C VAL A 338 14.04 13.02 -6.29
N VAL A 339 14.87 12.29 -5.56
CA VAL A 339 16.33 12.45 -5.63
C VAL A 339 16.88 12.03 -6.99
N ARG A 340 16.42 10.90 -7.54
CA ARG A 340 16.83 10.41 -8.88
C ARG A 340 16.52 11.42 -9.97
N LEU A 341 15.32 12.01 -9.95
CA LEU A 341 14.92 13.03 -10.92
C LEU A 341 15.67 14.36 -10.71
N ALA A 342 15.94 14.75 -9.46
CA ALA A 342 16.73 15.94 -9.19
C ALA A 342 18.20 15.80 -9.64
N ASP A 343 18.77 14.61 -9.49
CA ASP A 343 20.11 14.28 -10.00
C ASP A 343 20.15 14.36 -11.54
N SER A 344 19.10 13.95 -12.26
CA SER A 344 19.08 13.97 -13.73
C SER A 344 19.12 15.38 -14.32
N VAL A 345 18.70 16.39 -13.55
CA VAL A 345 18.73 17.82 -13.92
C VAL A 345 19.82 18.62 -13.20
N GLY A 346 20.75 17.94 -12.53
CA GLY A 346 21.87 18.56 -11.83
C GLY A 346 21.46 19.51 -10.69
N LEU A 347 20.33 19.23 -10.02
CA LEU A 347 19.94 19.93 -8.79
C LEU A 347 20.68 19.41 -7.57
N LEU A 348 20.91 18.10 -7.53
CA LEU A 348 21.63 17.42 -6.46
C LEU A 348 22.93 16.84 -7.01
N CYS A 349 23.96 16.78 -6.15
CA CYS A 349 25.22 16.11 -6.47
C CYS A 349 25.08 14.62 -6.18
N ARG A 350 25.32 13.77 -7.20
CA ARG A 350 25.20 12.30 -7.13
C ARG A 350 25.76 11.72 -5.82
N GLY A 351 24.94 10.94 -5.12
CA GLY A 351 25.36 10.11 -3.98
C GLY A 351 25.74 10.86 -2.71
N SER A 352 25.53 12.18 -2.64
CA SER A 352 26.01 12.99 -1.51
C SER A 352 25.04 13.08 -0.32
N LEU A 353 23.74 12.80 -0.51
CA LEU A 353 22.72 13.05 0.52
C LEU A 353 21.80 11.85 0.74
N PRO A 354 21.44 11.55 2.01
CA PRO A 354 20.32 10.67 2.32
C PRO A 354 19.03 11.18 1.67
N ALA A 355 18.16 10.27 1.22
CA ALA A 355 16.96 10.58 0.45
C ALA A 355 16.06 11.64 1.10
N ALA A 356 15.86 11.56 2.42
CA ALA A 356 15.07 12.53 3.18
C ALA A 356 15.68 13.95 3.15
N GLN A 357 17.01 14.07 3.14
CA GLN A 357 17.69 15.36 3.03
C GLN A 357 17.58 15.93 1.61
N GLY A 358 17.77 15.07 0.60
CA GLY A 358 17.60 15.45 -0.81
C GLY A 358 16.18 15.93 -1.10
N LEU A 359 15.15 15.21 -0.63
CA LEU A 359 13.75 15.63 -0.73
C LEU A 359 13.52 17.03 -0.16
N ARG A 360 14.02 17.30 1.06
CA ARG A 360 13.86 18.62 1.70
C ARG A 360 14.50 19.73 0.85
N GLN A 361 15.70 19.52 0.33
CA GLN A 361 16.36 20.51 -0.51
C GLN A 361 15.57 20.80 -1.80
N VAL A 362 15.07 19.76 -2.47
CA VAL A 362 14.25 19.92 -3.67
C VAL A 362 12.96 20.67 -3.35
N GLN A 363 12.28 20.34 -2.25
CA GLN A 363 11.06 21.03 -1.81
C GLN A 363 11.32 22.52 -1.47
N GLU A 364 12.43 22.83 -0.81
CA GLU A 364 12.84 24.21 -0.53
C GLU A 364 13.14 25.01 -1.81
N MET A 365 13.79 24.38 -2.80
CA MET A 365 14.07 25.00 -4.10
C MET A 365 12.79 25.21 -4.91
N ALA A 366 11.87 24.23 -4.90
CA ALA A 366 10.56 24.35 -5.55
C ALA A 366 9.73 25.48 -4.92
N ALA A 367 9.75 25.62 -3.59
CA ALA A 367 9.09 26.71 -2.89
C ALA A 367 9.67 28.11 -3.23
N ARG A 368 10.95 28.17 -3.64
CA ARG A 368 11.60 29.38 -4.16
C ARG A 368 11.40 29.59 -5.66
N GLY A 369 10.71 28.67 -6.34
CA GLY A 369 10.42 28.75 -7.77
C GLY A 369 11.56 28.30 -8.69
N ASP A 370 12.53 27.50 -8.24
CA ASP A 370 13.51 26.90 -9.16
C ASP A 370 12.78 25.98 -10.15
N ALA A 371 12.84 26.33 -11.44
CA ALA A 371 12.10 25.65 -12.49
C ALA A 371 12.43 24.15 -12.61
N ARG A 372 13.68 23.75 -12.31
CA ARG A 372 14.07 22.35 -12.32
C ARG A 372 13.44 21.61 -11.16
N ALA A 373 13.41 22.22 -9.97
CA ALA A 373 12.82 21.59 -8.78
C ALA A 373 11.31 21.45 -8.94
N VAL A 374 10.65 22.45 -9.56
CA VAL A 374 9.25 22.36 -9.97
C VAL A 374 9.04 21.19 -10.94
N ALA A 375 9.88 21.05 -11.99
CA ALA A 375 9.77 19.95 -12.95
C ALA A 375 9.94 18.56 -12.32
N VAL A 376 10.77 18.43 -11.27
CA VAL A 376 10.88 17.20 -10.47
C VAL A 376 9.54 16.89 -9.78
N MET A 377 8.96 17.86 -9.06
CA MET A 377 7.70 17.65 -8.36
C MET A 377 6.53 17.42 -9.32
N GLU A 378 6.52 18.08 -10.49
CA GLU A 378 5.54 17.84 -11.55
C GLU A 378 5.66 16.42 -12.12
N SER A 379 6.88 15.91 -12.36
CA SER A 379 7.07 14.54 -12.83
C SER A 379 6.48 13.51 -11.86
N VAL A 380 6.69 13.72 -10.54
CA VAL A 380 6.07 12.89 -9.49
C VAL A 380 4.55 13.03 -9.49
N GLY A 381 4.02 14.24 -9.71
CA GLY A 381 2.59 14.47 -9.87
C GLY A 381 1.98 13.74 -11.07
N CYS A 382 2.70 13.66 -12.19
CA CYS A 382 2.28 12.85 -13.33
C CYS A 382 2.18 11.36 -12.95
N TYR A 383 3.24 10.81 -12.34
CA TYR A 383 3.24 9.41 -11.87
C TYR A 383 2.08 9.14 -10.91
N LEU A 384 1.81 10.06 -9.97
CA LEU A 384 0.73 9.92 -9.01
C LEU A 384 -0.64 9.92 -9.70
N GLY A 385 -0.89 10.83 -10.65
CA GLY A 385 -2.17 10.91 -11.36
C GLY A 385 -2.49 9.62 -12.13
N TYR A 386 -1.51 9.09 -12.86
CA TYR A 386 -1.66 7.81 -13.56
C TYR A 386 -1.77 6.61 -12.61
N SER A 387 -1.01 6.60 -11.51
CA SER A 387 -1.08 5.52 -10.52
C SER A 387 -2.44 5.50 -9.81
N VAL A 388 -2.98 6.66 -9.43
CA VAL A 388 -4.34 6.76 -8.87
C VAL A 388 -5.37 6.22 -9.85
N ALA A 389 -5.27 6.57 -11.13
CA ALA A 389 -6.16 6.04 -12.15
C ALA A 389 -6.05 4.52 -12.28
N PHE A 390 -4.83 3.98 -12.22
CA PHE A 390 -4.60 2.53 -12.22
C PHE A 390 -5.21 1.85 -10.99
N PHE A 391 -4.98 2.39 -9.79
CA PHE A 391 -5.54 1.84 -8.56
C PHE A 391 -7.07 1.91 -8.55
N ALA A 392 -7.68 2.93 -9.16
CA ALA A 392 -9.13 3.07 -9.26
C ALA A 392 -9.83 2.00 -10.12
N GLU A 393 -9.07 1.14 -10.83
CA GLU A 393 -9.57 -0.07 -11.51
C GLU A 393 -9.80 -1.23 -10.52
N PHE A 394 -9.09 -1.23 -9.39
CA PHE A 394 -9.14 -2.31 -8.38
C PHE A 394 -9.86 -1.88 -7.10
N TYR A 395 -9.81 -0.60 -6.77
CA TYR A 395 -10.41 -0.01 -5.58
C TYR A 395 -11.64 0.81 -5.98
N PRO A 396 -12.83 0.51 -5.45
CA PRO A 396 -14.02 1.36 -5.63
C PRO A 396 -13.94 2.63 -4.77
N ALA A 397 -12.80 3.32 -4.78
CA ALA A 397 -12.54 4.51 -3.99
C ALA A 397 -13.28 5.75 -4.54
N ARG A 398 -13.77 6.58 -3.63
CA ARG A 398 -14.32 7.92 -3.90
C ARG A 398 -13.39 9.03 -3.40
N HIS A 399 -12.51 8.69 -2.47
CA HIS A 399 -11.56 9.60 -1.87
C HIS A 399 -10.17 8.97 -1.86
N VAL A 400 -9.15 9.75 -2.22
CA VAL A 400 -7.75 9.36 -2.08
C VAL A 400 -7.07 10.36 -1.15
N LEU A 401 -6.51 9.85 -0.06
CA LEU A 401 -5.74 10.67 0.88
C LEU A 401 -4.25 10.56 0.56
N LEU A 402 -3.63 11.70 0.34
CA LEU A 402 -2.22 11.79 -0.01
C LEU A 402 -1.42 12.19 1.23
N LEU A 403 -0.62 11.27 1.72
CA LEU A 403 0.16 11.36 2.94
C LEU A 403 1.65 11.27 2.63
N GLY A 404 2.47 11.49 3.66
CA GLY A 404 3.92 11.29 3.59
C GLY A 404 4.71 12.55 3.24
N ARG A 405 6.03 12.44 3.40
CA ARG A 405 6.96 13.57 3.30
C ARG A 405 7.04 14.16 1.89
N VAL A 406 6.85 13.34 0.85
CA VAL A 406 6.83 13.81 -0.54
C VAL A 406 5.70 14.81 -0.77
N MET A 407 4.57 14.61 -0.09
CA MET A 407 3.37 15.45 -0.17
C MET A 407 3.42 16.71 0.72
N SER A 408 4.57 17.05 1.31
CA SER A 408 4.67 18.20 2.22
C SER A 408 4.97 19.53 1.51
N GLY A 409 4.47 20.63 2.08
CA GLY A 409 4.75 21.99 1.63
C GLY A 409 4.28 22.30 0.20
N GLU A 410 4.88 23.33 -0.42
CA GLU A 410 4.56 23.73 -1.80
C GLU A 410 4.85 22.61 -2.81
N GLY A 411 5.89 21.80 -2.56
CA GLY A 411 6.19 20.63 -3.39
C GLY A 411 5.02 19.65 -3.46
N GLY A 412 4.38 19.35 -2.32
CA GLY A 412 3.18 18.52 -2.28
C GLY A 412 1.98 19.12 -3.02
N LEU A 413 1.82 20.45 -2.98
CA LEU A 413 0.77 21.16 -3.73
C LEU A 413 1.03 21.09 -5.24
N ILE A 414 2.29 21.18 -5.69
CA ILE A 414 2.66 20.98 -7.10
C ILE A 414 2.29 19.56 -7.55
N VAL A 415 2.67 18.54 -6.78
CA VAL A 415 2.33 17.13 -7.05
C VAL A 415 0.82 16.94 -7.16
N LEU A 416 0.06 17.47 -6.21
CA LEU A 416 -1.40 17.39 -6.20
C LEU A 416 -2.02 18.04 -7.45
N ARG A 417 -1.63 19.29 -7.77
CA ARG A 417 -2.15 20.01 -8.94
C ARG A 417 -1.87 19.25 -10.24
N LYS A 418 -0.66 18.71 -10.39
CA LYS A 418 -0.28 17.95 -11.58
C LYS A 418 -1.00 16.61 -11.67
N ALA A 419 -1.18 15.90 -10.56
CA ALA A 419 -1.99 14.67 -10.53
C ALA A 419 -3.45 14.95 -10.94
N GLN A 420 -4.04 16.06 -10.49
CA GLN A 420 -5.37 16.50 -10.90
C GLN A 420 -5.43 16.84 -12.40
N GLU A 421 -4.39 17.46 -12.96
CA GLU A 421 -4.27 17.73 -14.40
C GLU A 421 -4.24 16.44 -15.23
N VAL A 422 -3.46 15.44 -14.82
CA VAL A 422 -3.45 14.11 -15.46
C VAL A 422 -4.84 13.50 -15.44
N ILE A 423 -5.48 13.45 -14.27
CA ILE A 423 -6.82 12.86 -14.12
C ILE A 423 -7.85 13.60 -14.98
N ALA A 424 -7.82 14.93 -15.02
CA ALA A 424 -8.74 15.72 -15.82
C ALA A 424 -8.55 15.49 -17.33
N THR A 425 -7.31 15.32 -17.79
CA THR A 425 -6.96 15.22 -19.21
C THR A 425 -7.18 13.81 -19.77
N GLU A 426 -6.84 12.79 -19.00
CA GLU A 426 -6.83 11.38 -19.43
C GLU A 426 -8.04 10.59 -18.94
N PHE A 427 -8.60 10.99 -17.79
CA PHE A 427 -9.59 10.22 -17.04
C PHE A 427 -10.77 11.11 -16.56
N PRO A 428 -11.44 11.87 -17.44
CA PRO A 428 -12.50 12.80 -17.04
C PRO A 428 -13.67 12.13 -16.31
N GLU A 429 -13.93 10.85 -16.57
CA GLU A 429 -14.89 10.03 -15.85
C GLU A 429 -14.47 9.76 -14.40
N LEU A 430 -13.17 9.60 -14.15
CA LEU A 430 -12.62 9.39 -12.81
C LEU A 430 -12.69 10.68 -12.00
N GLN A 431 -12.39 11.82 -12.62
CA GLN A 431 -12.47 13.14 -11.99
C GLN A 431 -13.84 13.42 -11.35
N ARG A 432 -14.92 12.92 -11.96
CA ARG A 432 -16.30 13.13 -11.46
C ARG A 432 -16.64 12.31 -10.21
N ARG A 433 -15.93 11.21 -9.97
CA ARG A 433 -16.24 10.25 -8.89
C ARG A 433 -15.20 10.17 -7.79
N LEU A 434 -13.99 10.69 -8.02
CA LEU A 434 -12.86 10.55 -7.12
C LEU A 434 -12.25 11.91 -6.78
N THR A 435 -12.04 12.16 -5.49
CA THR A 435 -11.42 13.39 -4.97
C THR A 435 -10.07 13.09 -4.31
N LEU A 436 -9.05 13.86 -4.66
CA LEU A 436 -7.74 13.83 -4.00
C LEU A 436 -7.73 14.80 -2.81
N HIS A 437 -7.27 14.33 -1.66
CA HIS A 437 -7.23 15.08 -0.41
C HIS A 437 -5.80 15.16 0.13
N LEU A 438 -5.41 16.35 0.57
CA LEU A 438 -4.18 16.59 1.32
C LEU A 438 -4.58 16.92 2.77
N PRO A 439 -4.42 16.00 3.73
CA PRO A 439 -4.86 16.22 5.10
C PRO A 439 -3.99 17.26 5.83
N ASP A 440 -4.59 17.90 6.84
CA ASP A 440 -3.89 18.88 7.69
C ASP A 440 -2.77 18.24 8.53
N GLU A 441 -1.95 19.08 9.16
CA GLU A 441 -0.78 18.62 9.93
C GLU A 441 -1.16 17.82 11.18
N TRP A 442 -2.28 18.16 11.83
CA TRP A 442 -2.75 17.45 13.01
C TRP A 442 -3.16 16.01 12.69
N THR A 443 -3.99 15.85 11.66
CA THR A 443 -4.44 14.55 11.15
C THR A 443 -3.26 13.70 10.71
N ARG A 444 -2.25 14.31 10.06
CA ARG A 444 -1.01 13.62 9.67
C ARG A 444 -0.18 13.17 10.86
N ARG A 445 -0.16 13.92 11.96
CA ARG A 445 0.74 13.64 13.09
C ARG A 445 0.15 12.61 14.06
N LEU A 446 -1.11 12.77 14.46
CA LEU A 446 -1.74 11.98 15.53
C LEU A 446 -2.97 11.19 15.08
N GLY A 447 -3.48 11.44 13.87
CA GLY A 447 -4.70 10.81 13.37
C GLY A 447 -4.63 9.29 13.34
N GLN A 448 -3.48 8.71 12.95
CA GLN A 448 -3.28 7.26 12.95
C GLN A 448 -3.34 6.64 14.34
N ALA A 449 -2.68 7.24 15.35
CA ALA A 449 -2.72 6.75 16.72
C ALA A 449 -4.16 6.82 17.30
N VAL A 450 -4.89 7.92 17.02
CA VAL A 450 -6.31 8.04 17.42
C VAL A 450 -7.19 7.00 16.72
N ALA A 451 -7.00 6.79 15.42
CA ALA A 451 -7.73 5.77 14.68
C ALA A 451 -7.39 4.35 15.17
N ALA A 452 -6.13 4.10 15.53
CA ALA A 452 -5.70 2.84 16.12
C ALA A 452 -6.48 2.55 17.40
N ALA A 453 -6.65 3.52 18.31
CA ALA A 453 -7.43 3.36 19.54
C ALA A 453 -8.89 2.89 19.29
N SER A 454 -9.43 3.13 18.09
CA SER A 454 -10.78 2.74 17.70
C SER A 454 -10.92 1.29 17.18
N LEU A 455 -9.78 0.61 16.91
CA LEU A 455 -9.77 -0.72 16.32
C LEU A 455 -10.47 -1.76 17.22
N PRO A 456 -10.10 -1.92 18.50
CA PRO A 456 -10.69 -2.98 19.32
C PRO A 456 -12.15 -2.69 19.65
N ASP A 457 -12.97 -3.73 19.67
CA ASP A 457 -14.32 -3.70 20.20
C ASP A 457 -14.31 -4.13 21.67
N LEU A 458 -15.00 -3.38 22.53
CA LEU A 458 -15.15 -3.67 23.96
C LEU A 458 -16.10 -4.85 24.23
N ARG A 459 -16.87 -5.28 23.23
CA ARG A 459 -17.87 -6.35 23.37
C ARG A 459 -17.34 -7.76 23.13
N VAL A 460 -16.05 -7.89 22.80
CA VAL A 460 -15.40 -9.20 22.65
C VAL A 460 -14.75 -9.55 23.99
N GLY A 461 -15.55 -10.19 24.86
CA GLY A 461 -15.14 -10.80 26.12
C GLY A 461 -15.49 -12.27 26.13
#